data_AF-A0A067KEF5-F1
#
_entry.id   AF-A0A067KEF5-F1
#
_cell.length_a   1.000
_cell.length_b   1.000
_cell.length_c   1.000
_cell.angle_alpha   90.00
_cell.angle_beta   90.00
_cell.angle_gamma   90.00
#
_symmetry.space_group_name_H-M   'P 1'
#
loop_
_entity.id
_entity.type
_entity.pdbx_description
1 polymer ?
#
loop_
_entity_poly.entity_id
_entity_poly.type
_entity_poly.pdbx_seq_one_letter_code
_entity_poly.pdbx_strand_id
1 'polypeptide(L)'
;MVSDVKSRISLASLCCLDELPSLIEDFLINGRVIVCTTVPSETLGACDSRMNIFVNGINLNLSSKPASADQLVAGSIILASLCAALDRIEFICEASYNLLWIQKYDIDILLAALHVFAYLGGDKFFSMKEYNLTMKVLKSIIIFLEGHSAVASASSCFSSVHVVGMKFHPCGKCPFDAVSVDMVVSELLEKFQSCALSVSMHQHKDNAKQCSSHEEVCCPLDTNFDASCSLKNCVMLPTHTTSVCNEALCYLSDVLSLVELLACYMDWEWTCGKIISGLPKILGRPMPDDFVVAVVVLIGQVGRLGVAACGYEDNEVENFEI
;
A
#
# COMPACT_ATOMS: atom_id res chain seq x y z
N MET A 1 -4.69 -26.30 8.12
CA MET A 1 -3.59 -27.22 8.47
C MET A 1 -3.55 -28.33 7.41
N VAL A 2 -2.80 -28.13 6.33
CA VAL A 2 -2.56 -29.14 5.29
C VAL A 2 -1.24 -29.82 5.65
N SER A 3 -1.30 -30.92 6.39
CA SER A 3 -0.11 -31.55 6.99
C SER A 3 0.54 -32.63 6.10
N ASP A 4 0.08 -32.82 4.87
CA ASP A 4 0.60 -33.84 3.96
C ASP A 4 1.46 -33.22 2.85
N VAL A 5 2.69 -33.74 2.69
CA VAL A 5 3.61 -33.37 1.60
C VAL A 5 2.95 -33.58 0.25
N LYS A 6 2.14 -34.64 0.12
CA LYS A 6 1.42 -34.96 -1.12
C LYS A 6 0.32 -33.93 -1.41
N SER A 7 -0.40 -33.46 -0.40
CA SER A 7 -1.38 -32.37 -0.56
C SER A 7 -0.72 -31.05 -0.95
N ARG A 8 0.49 -30.74 -0.45
CA ARG A 8 1.26 -29.55 -0.90
C ARG A 8 1.67 -29.63 -2.36
N ILE A 9 2.14 -30.81 -2.81
CA ILE A 9 2.53 -31.03 -4.22
C ILE A 9 1.30 -30.94 -5.14
N SER A 10 0.15 -31.50 -4.75
CA SER A 10 -1.10 -31.39 -5.52
C SER A 10 -1.65 -29.97 -5.55
N LEU A 11 -1.50 -29.19 -4.47
CA LEU A 11 -1.89 -27.78 -4.44
C LEU A 11 -0.99 -26.95 -5.39
N ALA A 12 0.32 -27.19 -5.35
CA ALA A 12 1.28 -26.54 -6.25
C ALA A 12 1.04 -26.90 -7.74
N SER A 13 0.43 -28.04 -8.05
CA SER A 13 0.06 -28.41 -9.42
C SER A 13 -1.32 -27.89 -9.86
N LEU A 14 -2.23 -27.61 -8.92
CA LEU A 14 -3.59 -27.10 -9.19
C LEU A 14 -3.67 -25.58 -9.20
N CYS A 15 -2.79 -24.94 -8.44
CA CYS A 15 -2.63 -23.50 -8.41
C CYS A 15 -1.39 -23.19 -9.26
N CYS A 16 -1.56 -22.57 -10.43
CA CYS A 16 -0.44 -21.85 -11.03
C CYS A 16 0.12 -20.95 -9.91
N LEU A 17 1.36 -21.24 -9.47
CA LEU A 17 1.88 -20.86 -8.15
C LEU A 17 1.79 -19.35 -7.85
N ASP A 18 1.73 -18.53 -8.89
CA ASP A 18 1.61 -17.07 -8.80
C ASP A 18 0.22 -16.54 -9.19
N GLU A 19 -0.57 -17.24 -10.01
CA GLU A 19 -1.84 -16.70 -10.53
C GLU A 19 -2.93 -16.68 -9.45
N LEU A 20 -3.04 -17.74 -8.65
CA LEU A 20 -4.11 -17.81 -7.65
C LEU A 20 -3.91 -16.83 -6.49
N PRO A 21 -2.71 -16.72 -5.86
CA PRO A 21 -2.46 -15.67 -4.87
C PRO A 21 -2.73 -14.28 -5.43
N SER A 22 -2.24 -13.99 -6.64
CA SER A 22 -2.45 -12.69 -7.30
C SER A 22 -3.94 -12.41 -7.56
N LEU A 23 -4.73 -13.42 -7.95
CA LEU A 23 -6.16 -13.26 -8.16
C LEU A 23 -6.90 -12.94 -6.86
N ILE A 24 -6.51 -13.57 -5.75
CA ILE A 24 -7.12 -13.30 -4.45
C ILE A 24 -6.69 -11.93 -3.94
N GLU A 25 -5.43 -11.54 -4.12
CA GLU A 25 -4.96 -10.19 -3.82
C GLU A 25 -5.72 -9.14 -4.63
N ASP A 26 -5.87 -9.33 -5.95
CA ASP A 26 -6.68 -8.46 -6.81
C ASP A 26 -8.12 -8.36 -6.31
N PHE A 27 -8.71 -9.48 -5.87
CA PHE A 27 -10.03 -9.47 -5.23
C PHE A 27 -10.03 -8.60 -3.97
N LEU A 28 -9.02 -8.72 -3.10
CA LEU A 28 -8.91 -7.95 -1.86
C LEU A 28 -8.62 -6.47 -2.10
N ILE A 29 -7.91 -6.10 -3.16
CA ILE A 29 -7.64 -4.69 -3.51
C ILE A 29 -8.88 -4.08 -4.17
N ASN A 30 -9.46 -4.78 -5.14
CA ASN A 30 -10.61 -4.27 -5.87
C ASN A 30 -11.90 -4.33 -5.06
N GLY A 31 -12.01 -5.25 -4.10
CA GLY A 31 -13.18 -5.41 -3.23
C GLY A 31 -14.45 -5.68 -4.00
N ARG A 32 -14.35 -6.39 -5.13
CA ARG A 32 -15.49 -6.70 -6.00
C ARG A 32 -15.58 -8.19 -6.30
N VAL A 33 -16.80 -8.70 -6.23
CA VAL A 33 -17.16 -10.05 -6.66
C VAL A 33 -17.89 -10.00 -8.00
N ILE A 34 -17.65 -11.01 -8.84
CA ILE A 34 -18.42 -11.21 -10.05
C ILE A 34 -19.58 -12.15 -9.72
N VAL A 35 -20.81 -11.68 -9.89
CA VAL A 35 -22.02 -12.47 -9.66
C VAL A 35 -22.57 -12.92 -11.00
N CYS A 36 -22.63 -14.25 -11.17
CA CYS A 36 -23.23 -14.90 -12.33
C CYS A 36 -24.72 -15.16 -12.05
N THR A 37 -25.59 -14.64 -12.90
CA THR A 37 -27.02 -14.97 -12.88
C THR A 37 -27.42 -15.59 -14.21
N THR A 38 -28.20 -16.66 -14.16
CA THR A 38 -28.84 -17.22 -15.35
C THR A 38 -30.09 -16.41 -15.62
N VAL A 39 -30.19 -15.82 -16.82
CA VAL A 39 -31.37 -15.01 -17.20
C VAL A 39 -32.22 -15.84 -18.17
N PRO A 40 -33.50 -16.09 -17.86
CA PRO A 40 -34.46 -16.55 -18.87
C PRO A 40 -34.59 -15.50 -19.98
N SER A 41 -34.72 -15.93 -21.23
CA SER A 41 -34.48 -15.13 -22.45
C SER A 41 -35.37 -13.87 -22.67
N GLU A 42 -36.18 -13.42 -21.71
CA GLU A 42 -37.29 -12.47 -21.95
C GLU A 42 -37.29 -11.16 -21.14
N THR A 43 -36.24 -10.86 -20.37
CA THR A 43 -36.18 -9.57 -19.62
C THR A 43 -34.89 -8.82 -19.89
N LEU A 44 -34.84 -8.14 -21.04
CA LEU A 44 -33.79 -7.19 -21.41
C LEU A 44 -34.23 -5.76 -21.05
N GLY A 45 -33.90 -5.33 -19.83
CA GLY A 45 -33.91 -3.92 -19.45
C GLY A 45 -32.58 -3.29 -19.84
N ALA A 46 -32.64 -2.20 -20.62
CA ALA A 46 -31.48 -1.39 -20.97
C ALA A 46 -30.98 -0.62 -19.74
N CYS A 47 -29.66 -0.54 -19.60
CA CYS A 47 -28.91 0.14 -18.53
C CYS A 47 -28.68 -0.67 -17.24
N ASP A 48 -27.61 -1.46 -17.25
CA ASP A 48 -26.59 -1.47 -16.19
C ASP A 48 -25.32 -2.15 -16.72
N SER A 49 -24.18 -1.98 -16.04
CA SER A 49 -22.81 -2.46 -16.37
C SER A 49 -22.67 -4.00 -16.45
N ARG A 50 -23.48 -4.61 -17.31
CA ARG A 50 -23.82 -6.01 -17.35
C ARG A 50 -23.17 -6.67 -18.57
N MET A 51 -22.32 -7.66 -18.36
CA MET A 51 -21.70 -8.41 -19.45
C MET A 51 -22.45 -9.73 -19.67
N ASN A 52 -22.95 -9.93 -20.88
CA ASN A 52 -23.60 -11.18 -21.27
C ASN A 52 -22.55 -12.10 -21.89
N ILE A 53 -22.36 -13.29 -21.32
CA ILE A 53 -21.46 -14.32 -21.85
C ILE A 53 -22.28 -15.57 -22.17
N PHE A 54 -22.05 -16.13 -23.36
CA PHE A 54 -22.64 -17.39 -23.76
C PHE A 54 -21.68 -18.54 -23.44
N VAL A 55 -22.03 -19.38 -22.47
CA VAL A 55 -21.22 -20.55 -22.09
C VAL A 55 -22.08 -21.79 -22.11
N ASN A 56 -21.66 -22.80 -22.87
CA ASN A 56 -22.31 -24.11 -22.95
C ASN A 56 -23.83 -24.06 -23.26
N GLY A 57 -24.26 -23.15 -24.13
CA GLY A 57 -25.67 -23.02 -24.52
C GLY A 57 -26.52 -22.15 -23.59
N ILE A 58 -25.95 -21.63 -22.50
CA ILE A 58 -26.65 -20.82 -21.49
C ILE A 58 -26.18 -19.37 -21.57
N ASN A 59 -27.13 -18.43 -21.60
CA ASN A 59 -26.84 -17.01 -21.44
C ASN A 59 -26.56 -16.73 -19.95
N LEU A 60 -25.29 -16.46 -19.65
CA LEU A 60 -24.84 -16.01 -18.35
C LEU A 60 -24.77 -14.49 -18.35
N ASN A 61 -25.29 -13.93 -17.29
CA ASN A 61 -25.21 -12.51 -17.02
C ASN A 61 -24.23 -12.30 -15.86
N LEU A 62 -23.14 -11.60 -16.17
CA LEU A 62 -22.13 -11.19 -15.20
C LEU A 62 -22.39 -9.76 -14.75
N SER A 63 -22.45 -9.58 -13.43
CA SER A 63 -22.46 -8.26 -12.79
C SER A 63 -21.35 -8.17 -11.77
N SER A 64 -20.67 -7.03 -11.69
CA SER A 64 -19.69 -6.75 -10.64
C SER A 64 -20.39 -6.08 -9.47
N LYS A 65 -20.21 -6.62 -8.26
CA LYS A 65 -20.78 -6.07 -7.03
C LYS A 65 -19.68 -5.87 -5.98
N PRO A 66 -19.82 -4.90 -5.07
CA PRO A 66 -18.96 -4.80 -3.90
C PRO A 66 -18.99 -6.10 -3.09
N ALA A 67 -17.84 -6.54 -2.60
CA ALA A 67 -17.73 -7.67 -1.69
C ALA A 67 -18.28 -7.27 -0.30
N SER A 68 -18.89 -8.22 0.42
CA SER A 68 -19.24 -8.02 1.82
C SER A 68 -18.00 -8.10 2.73
N ALA A 69 -18.11 -7.60 3.96
CA ALA A 69 -17.07 -7.73 4.98
C ALA A 69 -16.65 -9.21 5.18
N ASP A 70 -17.63 -10.10 5.29
CA ASP A 70 -17.38 -11.55 5.44
C ASP A 70 -16.62 -12.14 4.25
N GLN A 71 -16.92 -11.69 3.03
CA GLN A 71 -16.23 -12.14 1.81
C GLN A 71 -14.78 -11.65 1.77
N LEU A 72 -14.53 -10.41 2.19
CA LEU A 72 -13.18 -9.86 2.27
C LEU A 72 -12.35 -10.62 3.31
N VAL A 73 -12.88 -10.79 4.53
CA VAL A 73 -12.20 -11.55 5.59
C VAL A 73 -11.97 -13.01 5.17
N ALA A 74 -12.94 -13.65 4.53
CA ALA A 74 -12.76 -15.00 3.99
C ALA A 74 -11.67 -15.05 2.92
N GLY A 75 -11.61 -14.07 2.01
CA GLY A 75 -10.53 -13.93 1.03
C GLY A 75 -9.17 -13.78 1.69
N SER A 76 -9.06 -12.97 2.75
CA SER A 76 -7.82 -12.81 3.53
C SER A 76 -7.39 -14.12 4.18
N ILE A 77 -8.33 -14.89 4.74
CA ILE A 77 -8.04 -16.21 5.34
C ILE A 77 -7.51 -17.17 4.28
N ILE A 78 -8.13 -17.21 3.09
CA ILE A 78 -7.71 -18.08 2.00
C ILE A 78 -6.31 -17.68 1.51
N LEU A 79 -6.07 -16.39 1.25
CA LEU A 79 -4.76 -15.91 0.78
C LEU A 79 -3.66 -16.25 1.78
N ALA A 80 -3.83 -15.90 3.06
CA ALA A 80 -2.79 -16.17 4.06
C ALA A 80 -2.58 -17.66 4.33
N SER A 81 -3.64 -18.46 4.29
CA SER A 81 -3.52 -19.92 4.39
C SER A 81 -2.73 -20.50 3.21
N LEU A 82 -2.96 -19.99 2.00
CA LEU A 82 -2.26 -20.38 0.78
C LEU A 82 -0.78 -19.99 0.85
N CYS A 83 -0.49 -18.73 1.18
CA CYS A 83 0.86 -18.22 1.36
C CYS A 83 1.64 -18.98 2.43
N ALA A 84 1.01 -19.26 3.58
CA ALA A 84 1.63 -20.07 4.63
C ALA A 84 1.90 -21.52 4.19
N ALA A 85 0.99 -22.11 3.40
CA ALA A 85 1.15 -23.49 2.91
C ALA A 85 2.23 -23.63 1.83
N LEU A 86 2.39 -22.59 0.99
CA LEU A 86 3.34 -22.55 -0.13
C LEU A 86 4.66 -21.86 0.21
N ASP A 87 4.81 -21.34 1.43
CA ASP A 87 5.95 -20.52 1.87
C ASP A 87 6.16 -19.26 1.01
N ARG A 88 5.06 -18.60 0.65
CA ARG A 88 5.00 -17.38 -0.18
C ARG A 88 4.48 -16.19 0.64
N ILE A 89 5.16 -15.91 1.74
CA ILE A 89 4.75 -14.91 2.73
C ILE A 89 4.83 -13.48 2.17
N GLU A 90 5.67 -13.24 1.17
CA GLU A 90 5.82 -11.96 0.49
C GLU A 90 4.49 -11.41 -0.05
N PHE A 91 3.59 -12.26 -0.55
CA PHE A 91 2.27 -11.83 -1.04
C PHE A 91 1.40 -11.21 0.06
N ILE A 92 1.38 -11.80 1.25
CA ILE A 92 0.59 -11.21 2.35
C ILE A 92 1.27 -9.97 2.91
N CYS A 93 2.61 -9.85 2.82
CA CYS A 93 3.32 -8.62 3.16
C CYS A 93 2.92 -7.48 2.21
N GLU A 94 2.92 -7.74 0.91
CA GLU A 94 2.55 -6.79 -0.14
C GLU A 94 1.06 -6.44 -0.06
N ALA A 95 0.18 -7.44 0.05
CA ALA A 95 -1.25 -7.22 0.23
C ALA A 95 -1.55 -6.38 1.48
N SER A 96 -0.79 -6.55 2.57
CA SER A 96 -0.95 -5.71 3.78
C SER A 96 -0.67 -4.24 3.51
N TYR A 97 0.43 -3.96 2.81
CA TYR A 97 0.78 -2.60 2.39
C TYR A 97 -0.29 -2.03 1.45
N ASN A 98 -0.69 -2.78 0.42
CA ASN A 98 -1.67 -2.36 -0.57
C ASN A 98 -3.04 -2.07 0.08
N LEU A 99 -3.50 -2.93 0.99
CA LEU A 99 -4.76 -2.72 1.73
C LEU A 99 -4.75 -1.45 2.57
N LEU A 100 -3.64 -1.18 3.26
CA LEU A 100 -3.47 0.07 4.01
C LEU A 100 -3.37 1.28 3.09
N TRP A 101 -2.72 1.14 1.93
CA TRP A 101 -2.52 2.22 0.97
C TRP A 101 -3.82 2.69 0.33
N ILE A 102 -4.67 1.77 -0.14
CA ILE A 102 -5.89 2.11 -0.88
C ILE A 102 -6.98 2.78 -0.02
N GLN A 103 -6.90 2.66 1.31
CA GLN A 103 -7.83 3.28 2.29
C GLN A 103 -9.31 3.10 1.95
N LYS A 104 -9.64 1.96 1.35
CA LYS A 104 -10.95 1.71 0.74
C LYS A 104 -11.96 1.13 1.73
N TYR A 105 -11.47 0.49 2.78
CA TYR A 105 -12.28 -0.32 3.69
C TYR A 105 -12.45 0.36 5.03
N ASP A 106 -13.56 0.04 5.69
CA ASP A 106 -13.75 0.37 7.10
C ASP A 106 -12.59 -0.18 7.94
N ILE A 107 -12.16 0.60 8.93
CA ILE A 107 -11.00 0.28 9.77
C ILE A 107 -11.15 -1.10 10.42
N ASP A 108 -12.35 -1.47 10.86
CA ASP A 108 -12.60 -2.79 11.46
C ASP A 108 -12.35 -3.95 10.49
N ILE A 109 -12.74 -3.80 9.21
CA ILE A 109 -12.52 -4.83 8.17
C ILE A 109 -11.04 -4.91 7.82
N LEU A 110 -10.39 -3.76 7.68
CA LEU A 110 -8.96 -3.65 7.41
C LEU A 110 -8.13 -4.31 8.52
N LEU A 111 -8.42 -3.98 9.78
CA LEU A 111 -7.77 -4.58 10.93
C LEU A 111 -8.01 -6.10 10.99
N ALA A 112 -9.23 -6.56 10.72
CA ALA A 112 -9.52 -7.99 10.67
C ALA A 112 -8.68 -8.72 9.61
N ALA A 113 -8.57 -8.17 8.40
CA ALA A 113 -7.74 -8.73 7.33
C ALA A 113 -6.26 -8.79 7.72
N LEU A 114 -5.71 -7.69 8.25
CA LEU A 114 -4.30 -7.60 8.66
C LEU A 114 -3.97 -8.54 9.82
N HIS A 115 -4.90 -8.72 10.78
CA HIS A 115 -4.73 -9.68 11.86
C HIS A 115 -4.77 -11.12 11.38
N VAL A 116 -5.63 -11.44 10.40
CA VAL A 116 -5.64 -12.75 9.76
C VAL A 116 -4.28 -13.04 9.10
N PHE A 117 -3.72 -12.06 8.39
CA PHE A 117 -2.40 -12.19 7.76
C PHE A 117 -1.30 -12.41 8.79
N ALA A 118 -1.27 -11.63 9.87
CA ALA A 118 -0.31 -11.80 10.95
C ALA A 118 -0.44 -13.17 11.65
N TYR A 119 -1.68 -13.60 11.95
CA TYR A 119 -1.93 -14.86 12.64
C TYR A 119 -1.53 -16.08 11.80
N LEU A 120 -1.91 -16.10 10.51
CA LEU A 120 -1.64 -17.23 9.63
C LEU A 120 -0.22 -17.22 9.05
N GLY A 121 0.34 -16.03 8.81
CA GLY A 121 1.73 -15.86 8.36
C GLY A 121 2.75 -16.13 9.47
N GLY A 122 2.36 -15.97 10.73
CA GLY A 122 3.18 -16.24 11.91
C GLY A 122 4.47 -15.41 11.92
N ASP A 123 5.52 -15.94 12.56
CA ASP A 123 6.79 -15.22 12.72
C ASP A 123 7.42 -14.77 11.39
N LYS A 124 7.23 -15.57 10.33
CA LYS A 124 7.76 -15.25 8.99
C LYS A 124 7.22 -13.94 8.45
N PHE A 125 5.96 -13.62 8.72
CA PHE A 125 5.34 -12.36 8.31
C PHE A 125 6.08 -11.14 8.87
N PHE A 126 6.65 -11.26 10.07
CA PHE A 126 7.36 -10.17 10.73
C PHE A 126 8.88 -10.18 10.53
N SER A 127 9.45 -11.30 10.10
CA SER A 127 10.91 -11.50 10.06
C SER A 127 11.55 -11.39 8.67
N MET A 128 10.77 -11.14 7.60
CA MET A 128 11.34 -10.95 6.26
C MET A 128 12.21 -9.69 6.22
N LYS A 129 13.44 -9.82 5.71
CA LYS A 129 14.42 -8.73 5.72
C LYS A 129 14.05 -7.63 4.73
N GLU A 130 13.55 -8.04 3.57
CA GLU A 130 13.12 -7.20 2.46
C GLU A 130 11.99 -6.25 2.88
N TYR A 131 11.12 -6.70 3.79
CA TYR A 131 9.96 -5.96 4.28
C TYR A 131 10.15 -5.37 5.67
N ASN A 132 11.35 -5.35 6.25
CA ASN A 132 11.56 -4.96 7.65
C ASN A 132 11.04 -3.55 7.94
N LEU A 133 11.41 -2.57 7.10
CA LEU A 133 10.98 -1.18 7.27
C LEU A 133 9.47 -1.03 7.06
N THR A 134 8.94 -1.64 5.99
CA THR A 134 7.49 -1.68 5.73
C THR A 134 6.73 -2.25 6.92
N MET A 135 7.14 -3.41 7.44
CA MET A 135 6.48 -4.05 8.57
C MET A 135 6.53 -3.24 9.85
N LYS A 136 7.61 -2.48 10.11
CA LYS A 136 7.64 -1.52 11.23
C LYS A 136 6.58 -0.43 11.06
N VAL A 137 6.45 0.11 9.86
CA VAL A 137 5.43 1.13 9.53
C VAL A 137 4.03 0.55 9.69
N LEU A 138 3.73 -0.60 9.07
CA LEU A 138 2.42 -1.24 9.21
C LEU A 138 2.09 -1.56 10.67
N LYS A 139 3.04 -2.13 11.44
CA LYS A 139 2.89 -2.37 12.89
C LYS A 139 2.46 -1.09 13.63
N SER A 140 3.17 0.01 13.39
CA SER A 140 2.88 1.27 14.08
C SER A 140 1.51 1.85 13.73
N ILE A 141 1.10 1.76 12.47
CA ILE A 141 -0.22 2.20 12.00
C ILE A 141 -1.32 1.33 12.62
N ILE A 142 -1.17 0.01 12.55
CA ILE A 142 -2.17 -0.94 13.06
C ILE A 142 -2.41 -0.71 14.57
N ILE A 143 -1.33 -0.57 15.34
CA ILE A 143 -1.44 -0.32 16.79
C ILE A 143 -2.05 1.04 17.09
N PHE A 144 -1.71 2.06 16.31
CA PHE A 144 -2.34 3.38 16.42
C PHE A 144 -3.86 3.32 16.17
N LEU A 145 -4.29 2.56 15.16
CA LEU A 145 -5.70 2.38 14.80
C LEU A 145 -6.46 1.56 15.85
N GLU A 146 -5.85 0.50 16.39
CA GLU A 146 -6.42 -0.27 17.50
C GLU A 146 -6.65 0.61 18.74
N GLY A 147 -5.70 1.50 19.04
CA GLY A 147 -5.81 2.45 20.14
C GLY A 147 -6.96 3.45 19.96
N HIS A 148 -7.15 3.97 18.74
CA HIS A 148 -8.24 4.91 18.44
C HIS A 148 -9.63 4.27 18.52
N SER A 149 -9.77 3.00 18.09
CA SER A 149 -11.03 2.24 18.20
C SER A 149 -11.48 2.07 19.66
N ALA A 150 -10.54 1.99 20.61
CA ALA A 150 -10.84 1.92 22.04
C ALA A 150 -11.34 3.25 22.64
N VAL A 151 -10.75 4.39 22.25
CA VAL A 151 -11.05 5.71 22.87
C VAL A 151 -12.37 6.31 22.37
N ALA A 152 -12.79 5.99 21.13
CA ALA A 152 -14.11 6.37 20.62
C ALA A 152 -15.28 5.80 21.46
N SER A 153 -15.03 4.82 22.34
CA SER A 153 -16.01 4.28 23.28
C SER A 153 -16.24 5.14 24.53
N ALA A 154 -15.42 6.16 24.79
CA ALA A 154 -15.58 7.04 25.96
C ALA A 154 -16.04 8.47 25.61
N SER A 155 -15.94 8.89 24.34
CA SER A 155 -16.20 10.26 23.91
C SER A 155 -17.08 10.30 22.65
N SER A 156 -18.33 9.84 22.74
CA SER A 156 -19.29 9.99 21.64
C SER A 156 -20.13 11.26 21.80
N CYS A 157 -19.67 12.35 21.17
CA CYS A 157 -20.45 13.49 20.69
C CYS A 157 -19.60 13.99 19.52
N PHE A 158 -19.83 13.58 18.26
CA PHE A 158 -20.85 14.08 17.35
C PHE A 158 -21.04 13.12 16.15
N SER A 159 -22.30 12.95 15.70
CA SER A 159 -22.81 12.42 14.41
C SER A 159 -22.51 10.93 14.02
N SER A 160 -23.40 9.95 14.26
CA SER A 160 -24.66 9.57 13.55
C SER A 160 -24.38 8.95 12.15
N VAL A 161 -24.75 7.72 11.75
CA VAL A 161 -25.98 6.89 11.87
C VAL A 161 -25.61 5.41 11.55
N HIS A 162 -26.12 4.44 12.34
CA HIS A 162 -26.23 3.00 12.04
C HIS A 162 -25.04 2.25 11.38
N VAL A 163 -24.25 1.51 12.17
CA VAL A 163 -23.99 0.06 11.94
C VAL A 163 -23.64 -0.55 13.31
N VAL A 164 -24.34 -1.60 13.74
CA VAL A 164 -23.83 -2.52 14.77
C VAL A 164 -22.74 -3.34 14.07
N GLY A 165 -21.61 -2.68 13.81
CA GLY A 165 -20.43 -3.28 13.20
C GLY A 165 -19.62 -4.01 14.27
N MET A 166 -18.95 -5.09 13.89
CA MET A 166 -17.98 -5.76 14.74
C MET A 166 -16.91 -4.76 15.17
N LYS A 167 -17.03 -4.20 16.37
CA LYS A 167 -16.01 -3.31 16.92
C LYS A 167 -14.75 -4.13 17.15
N PHE A 168 -13.66 -3.77 16.49
CA PHE A 168 -12.39 -4.43 16.71
C PHE A 168 -11.90 -4.10 18.13
N HIS A 169 -12.01 -5.06 19.03
CA HIS A 169 -11.55 -4.88 20.41
C HIS A 169 -10.02 -4.95 20.48
N PRO A 170 -9.37 -4.12 21.32
CA PRO A 170 -7.93 -4.18 21.53
C PRO A 170 -7.50 -5.62 21.85
N CYS A 171 -6.58 -6.15 21.05
CA CYS A 171 -6.21 -7.55 21.15
C CYS A 171 -5.31 -7.75 22.38
N GLY A 172 -5.80 -8.50 23.39
CA GLY A 172 -5.01 -8.81 24.60
C GLY A 172 -3.73 -9.62 24.33
N LYS A 173 -3.59 -10.18 23.12
CA LYS A 173 -2.37 -10.81 22.58
C LYS A 173 -2.22 -10.43 21.11
N CYS A 174 -2.17 -9.12 20.83
CA CYS A 174 -2.00 -8.63 19.47
C CYS A 174 -0.73 -9.23 18.86
N PRO A 175 -0.77 -9.82 17.65
CA PRO A 175 0.44 -10.30 16.99
C PRO A 175 1.37 -9.14 16.58
N PHE A 176 0.87 -7.90 16.63
CA PHE A 176 1.65 -6.69 16.40
C PHE A 176 2.21 -6.17 17.73
N ASP A 177 3.54 -6.07 17.82
CA ASP A 177 4.24 -5.52 18.99
C ASP A 177 4.18 -4.00 19.01
N ALA A 178 4.06 -3.41 20.21
CA ALA A 178 4.00 -1.96 20.42
C ALA A 178 5.24 -1.23 19.84
N VAL A 179 5.05 -0.61 18.68
CA VAL A 179 6.02 0.32 18.06
C VAL A 179 5.35 1.68 17.93
N SER A 180 5.94 2.71 18.54
CA SER A 180 5.42 4.08 18.48
C SER A 180 5.58 4.66 17.07
N VAL A 181 4.52 5.32 16.58
CA VAL A 181 4.52 6.06 15.31
C VAL A 181 5.61 7.15 15.30
N ASP A 182 5.86 7.82 16.44
CA ASP A 182 6.91 8.85 16.56
C ASP A 182 8.33 8.28 16.38
N MET A 183 8.56 7.05 16.82
CA MET A 183 9.85 6.38 16.62
C MET A 183 10.03 5.98 15.14
N VAL A 184 8.97 5.46 14.52
CA VAL A 184 9.00 5.04 13.12
C VAL A 184 9.22 6.22 12.18
N VAL A 185 8.52 7.34 12.37
CA VAL A 185 8.73 8.52 11.52
C VAL A 185 10.14 9.07 11.64
N SER A 186 10.72 9.03 12.84
CA SER A 186 12.11 9.45 13.06
C SER A 186 13.08 8.55 12.29
N GLU A 187 12.90 7.23 12.38
CA GLU A 187 13.69 6.25 11.62
C GLU A 187 13.54 6.44 10.10
N LEU A 188 12.32 6.69 9.60
CA LEU A 188 12.06 6.96 8.17
C LEU A 188 12.79 8.22 7.70
N LEU A 189 12.70 9.32 8.46
CA LEU A 189 13.38 10.58 8.12
C LEU A 189 14.91 10.45 8.20
N GLU A 190 15.45 9.62 9.09
CA GLU A 190 16.88 9.31 9.14
C GLU A 190 17.35 8.47 7.93
N LYS A 191 16.56 7.46 7.53
CA LYS A 191 16.83 6.66 6.32
C LYS A 191 16.81 7.54 5.08
N PHE A 192 15.81 8.40 4.97
CA PHE A 192 15.68 9.38 3.92
C PHE A 192 16.91 10.33 3.84
N GLN A 193 17.39 10.84 4.98
CA GLN A 193 18.62 11.64 5.03
C GLN A 193 19.85 10.85 4.58
N SER A 194 19.93 9.58 4.94
CA SER A 194 21.05 8.70 4.56
C SER A 194 21.12 8.50 3.06
N CYS A 195 19.98 8.39 2.38
CA CYS A 195 19.88 8.32 0.91
C CYS A 195 20.40 9.59 0.24
N ALA A 196 20.04 10.76 0.74
CA ALA A 196 20.53 12.03 0.20
C ALA A 196 22.07 12.10 0.21
N LEU A 197 22.68 11.62 1.31
CA LEU A 197 24.13 11.64 1.50
C LEU A 197 24.86 10.60 0.64
N SER A 198 24.29 9.40 0.47
CA SER A 198 24.95 8.34 -0.31
C SER A 198 25.02 8.70 -1.80
N VAL A 199 23.94 9.25 -2.38
CA VAL A 199 23.90 9.63 -3.80
C VAL A 199 24.84 10.82 -4.08
N SER A 200 24.95 11.78 -3.15
CA SER A 200 25.89 12.91 -3.25
C SER A 200 27.37 12.47 -3.33
N MET A 201 27.75 11.41 -2.61
CA MET A 201 29.13 10.90 -2.60
C MET A 201 29.50 10.14 -3.88
N HIS A 202 28.53 9.57 -4.59
CA HIS A 202 28.76 8.84 -5.84
C HIS A 202 28.88 9.75 -7.06
N GLN A 203 28.10 10.83 -7.15
CA GLN A 203 28.23 11.81 -8.23
C GLN A 203 29.62 12.49 -8.25
N HIS A 204 30.24 12.67 -7.08
CA HIS A 204 31.56 13.30 -7.00
C HIS A 204 32.71 12.40 -7.50
N LYS A 205 32.50 11.08 -7.58
CA LYS A 205 33.50 10.11 -8.09
C LYS A 205 33.38 9.86 -9.59
N ASP A 206 32.18 9.99 -10.16
CA ASP A 206 31.94 9.74 -11.58
C ASP A 206 32.35 10.93 -12.48
N ASN A 207 32.50 12.13 -11.90
CA ASN A 207 33.09 13.28 -12.60
C ASN A 207 34.59 13.12 -12.94
N ALA A 208 35.23 12.00 -12.56
CA ALA A 208 36.62 11.69 -12.92
C ALA A 208 36.76 10.65 -14.06
N LYS A 209 35.67 10.13 -14.63
CA LYS A 209 35.72 9.24 -15.80
C LYS A 209 34.82 9.74 -16.91
N GLN A 210 35.34 10.72 -17.63
CA GLN A 210 34.94 11.01 -19.00
C GLN A 210 35.08 9.72 -19.84
N CYS A 211 33.96 9.15 -20.29
CA CYS A 211 33.99 8.14 -21.35
C CYS A 211 33.06 8.56 -22.47
N SER A 212 33.65 8.55 -23.66
CA SER A 212 33.24 9.14 -24.92
C SER A 212 32.04 8.44 -25.58
N SER A 213 31.21 9.27 -26.22
CA SER A 213 30.40 9.04 -27.42
C SER A 213 30.03 7.60 -27.77
N HIS A 214 28.74 7.29 -27.74
CA HIS A 214 28.06 6.64 -28.87
C HIS A 214 26.61 7.15 -28.93
N GLU A 215 26.27 7.78 -30.05
CA GLU A 215 24.88 7.99 -30.46
C GLU A 215 24.19 6.63 -30.55
N GLU A 216 23.15 6.42 -29.75
CA GLU A 216 22.15 5.42 -30.07
C GLU A 216 20.76 6.03 -29.89
N VAL A 217 20.01 5.90 -30.97
CA VAL A 217 18.77 6.58 -31.34
C VAL A 217 17.69 6.43 -30.26
N CYS A 218 17.25 7.56 -29.69
CA CYS A 218 15.95 7.63 -29.01
C CYS A 218 14.83 7.52 -30.06
N CYS A 219 13.99 6.50 -29.95
CA CYS A 219 12.70 6.52 -30.64
C CYS A 219 11.72 7.44 -29.88
N PRO A 220 11.00 8.33 -30.58
CA PRO A 220 10.01 9.23 -30.01
C PRO A 220 8.61 8.57 -29.94
N LEU A 221 7.75 9.17 -29.11
CA LEU A 221 6.30 8.91 -28.90
C LEU A 221 6.00 7.91 -27.77
N ASP A 222 5.07 8.14 -26.84
CA ASP A 222 3.95 9.08 -26.86
C ASP A 222 3.44 9.38 -25.44
N THR A 223 2.88 10.57 -25.29
CA THR A 223 2.14 11.09 -24.14
C THR A 223 1.04 10.13 -23.67
N ASN A 224 1.14 9.61 -22.44
CA ASN A 224 -0.02 9.48 -21.55
C ASN A 224 0.43 9.30 -20.09
N PHE A 225 0.13 10.30 -19.27
CA PHE A 225 0.23 10.21 -17.81
C PHE A 225 -0.95 9.39 -17.32
N ASP A 226 -0.68 8.16 -16.86
CA ASP A 226 -1.56 7.47 -15.92
C ASP A 226 -0.67 6.86 -14.83
N ALA A 227 -0.68 7.50 -13.67
CA ALA A 227 0.11 7.12 -12.51
C ALA A 227 -0.57 5.93 -11.81
N SER A 228 -0.09 4.73 -12.10
CA SER A 228 -0.29 3.55 -11.28
C SER A 228 0.98 2.73 -11.34
N CYS A 229 1.96 3.05 -10.49
CA CYS A 229 3.05 2.12 -10.20
C CYS A 229 2.48 1.03 -9.29
N SER A 230 1.66 0.15 -9.87
CA SER A 230 1.39 -1.15 -9.26
C SER A 230 2.71 -1.89 -9.27
N LEU A 231 3.09 -2.46 -8.12
CA LEU A 231 4.29 -3.28 -7.91
C LEU A 231 4.16 -4.60 -8.69
N LYS A 232 4.02 -4.51 -10.02
CA LYS A 232 3.88 -5.65 -10.89
C LYS A 232 5.26 -5.99 -11.42
N ASN A 233 5.95 -6.87 -10.68
CA ASN A 233 7.08 -7.69 -11.10
C ASN A 233 7.74 -7.23 -12.41
N CYS A 234 8.65 -6.25 -12.33
CA CYS A 234 9.66 -6.09 -13.36
C CYS A 234 10.59 -7.30 -13.28
N VAL A 235 10.21 -8.38 -13.97
CA VAL A 235 11.12 -9.45 -14.36
C VAL A 235 12.14 -8.79 -15.30
N MET A 236 13.26 -8.32 -14.74
CA MET A 236 14.40 -7.89 -15.54
C MET A 236 14.95 -9.10 -16.30
N LEU A 237 14.83 -9.06 -17.63
CA LEU A 237 15.71 -9.82 -18.51
C LEU A 237 17.16 -9.35 -18.23
N PRO A 238 18.16 -10.23 -18.16
CA PRO A 238 19.51 -9.85 -17.76
C PRO A 238 20.22 -9.13 -18.90
N THR A 239 20.03 -7.81 -18.99
CA THR A 239 20.94 -6.91 -19.69
C THR A 239 21.86 -6.29 -18.66
N HIS A 240 23.12 -6.73 -18.68
CA HIS A 240 24.17 -6.36 -17.74
C HIS A 240 24.54 -4.87 -17.84
N THR A 241 23.81 -4.00 -17.13
CA THR A 241 24.27 -2.65 -16.71
C THR A 241 23.25 -2.00 -15.76
N THR A 242 23.14 -2.47 -14.51
CA THR A 242 22.44 -1.74 -13.45
C THR A 242 23.43 -0.92 -12.63
N SER A 243 23.33 0.40 -12.75
CA SER A 243 24.11 1.38 -11.98
C SER A 243 23.60 1.50 -10.55
N VAL A 244 24.52 1.71 -9.60
CA VAL A 244 24.27 1.98 -8.16
C VAL A 244 23.27 3.12 -7.94
N CYS A 245 23.16 4.05 -8.91
CA CYS A 245 22.21 5.16 -8.84
C CYS A 245 20.73 4.71 -8.88
N ASN A 246 20.41 3.64 -9.60
CA ASN A 246 19.01 3.18 -9.74
C ASN A 246 18.51 2.52 -8.45
N GLU A 247 19.36 1.75 -7.77
CA GLU A 247 19.01 1.08 -6.51
C GLU A 247 18.74 2.08 -5.38
N ALA A 248 19.54 3.15 -5.29
CA ALA A 248 19.36 4.20 -4.30
C ALA A 248 18.05 5.00 -4.50
N LEU A 249 17.66 5.24 -5.76
CA LEU A 249 16.41 5.92 -6.09
C LEU A 249 15.18 5.03 -5.85
N CYS A 250 15.26 3.73 -6.15
CA CYS A 250 14.20 2.78 -5.78
C CYS A 250 13.98 2.76 -4.26
N TYR A 251 15.05 2.60 -3.48
CA TYR A 251 14.97 2.62 -2.02
C TYR A 251 14.44 3.95 -1.48
N LEU A 252 14.79 5.08 -2.12
CA LEU A 252 14.23 6.39 -1.79
C LEU A 252 12.72 6.45 -2.02
N SER A 253 12.26 5.96 -3.17
CA SER A 253 10.83 5.88 -3.50
C SER A 253 10.09 5.07 -2.44
N ASP A 254 10.63 3.92 -2.03
CA ASP A 254 10.01 3.08 -0.99
C ASP A 254 9.90 3.83 0.34
N VAL A 255 10.96 4.52 0.77
CA VAL A 255 10.95 5.32 2.00
C VAL A 255 9.92 6.45 1.92
N LEU A 256 9.85 7.14 0.78
CA LEU A 256 8.87 8.21 0.54
C LEU A 256 7.43 7.70 0.59
N SER A 257 7.15 6.58 -0.08
CA SER A 257 5.82 5.96 -0.06
C SER A 257 5.42 5.51 1.35
N LEU A 258 6.36 5.03 2.16
CA LEU A 258 6.09 4.71 3.58
C LEU A 258 5.82 5.95 4.44
N VAL A 259 6.49 7.08 4.18
CA VAL A 259 6.20 8.35 4.85
C VAL A 259 4.80 8.87 4.46
N GLU A 260 4.45 8.79 3.17
CA GLU A 260 3.12 9.16 2.68
C GLU A 260 2.03 8.27 3.27
N LEU A 261 2.26 6.95 3.32
CA LEU A 261 1.33 6.00 3.93
C LEU A 261 1.09 6.36 5.41
N LEU A 262 2.15 6.64 6.16
CA LEU A 262 2.04 7.02 7.57
C LEU A 262 1.24 8.31 7.75
N ALA A 263 1.51 9.33 6.93
CA ALA A 263 0.80 10.61 6.96
C ALA A 263 -0.70 10.44 6.70
N CYS A 264 -1.10 9.50 5.84
CA CYS A 264 -2.52 9.24 5.54
C CYS A 264 -3.34 8.77 6.76
N TYR A 265 -2.69 8.16 7.75
CA TYR A 265 -3.36 7.65 8.95
C TYR A 265 -3.25 8.57 10.17
N MET A 266 -2.49 9.67 10.06
CA MET A 266 -2.28 10.61 11.15
C MET A 266 -3.04 11.91 10.90
N ASP A 267 -3.35 12.63 11.97
CA ASP A 267 -3.96 13.95 11.83
C ASP A 267 -2.99 14.97 11.22
N TRP A 268 -3.55 16.09 10.74
CA TRP A 268 -2.77 17.13 10.08
C TRP A 268 -1.80 17.84 11.04
N GLU A 269 -2.17 18.03 12.30
CA GLU A 269 -1.30 18.70 13.29
C GLU A 269 -0.03 17.88 13.53
N TRP A 270 -0.19 16.57 13.74
CA TRP A 270 0.91 15.63 13.88
C TRP A 270 1.75 15.57 12.60
N THR A 271 1.10 15.45 11.44
CA THR A 271 1.77 15.35 10.13
C THR A 271 2.60 16.60 9.84
N CYS A 272 2.03 17.79 10.05
CA CYS A 272 2.73 19.05 9.90
C CYS A 272 3.89 19.18 10.90
N GLY A 273 3.62 18.86 12.17
CA GLY A 273 4.58 18.98 13.27
C GLY A 273 5.75 18.01 13.19
N LYS A 274 5.58 16.81 12.61
CA LYS A 274 6.62 15.75 12.58
C LYS A 274 7.24 15.55 11.20
N ILE A 275 6.42 15.46 10.15
CA ILE A 275 6.90 15.17 8.79
C ILE A 275 7.32 16.47 8.13
N ILE A 276 6.39 17.42 7.95
CA ILE A 276 6.66 18.65 7.20
C ILE A 276 7.75 19.48 7.89
N SER A 277 7.73 19.63 9.21
CA SER A 277 8.78 20.36 9.94
C SER A 277 10.17 19.70 9.83
N GLY A 278 10.22 18.39 9.56
CA GLY A 278 11.44 17.61 9.40
C GLY A 278 12.10 17.79 8.02
N LEU A 279 11.30 17.94 6.96
CA LEU A 279 11.76 17.99 5.57
C LEU A 279 12.67 19.19 5.22
N PRO A 280 12.45 20.44 5.70
CA PRO A 280 13.34 21.57 5.45
C PRO A 280 14.78 21.34 5.92
N LYS A 281 14.97 20.63 7.03
CA LYS A 281 16.31 20.28 7.53
C LYS A 281 17.07 19.36 6.56
N ILE A 282 16.32 18.62 5.76
CA ILE A 282 16.84 17.69 4.77
C ILE A 282 17.16 18.46 3.49
N LEU A 283 16.21 19.28 3.00
CA LEU A 283 16.38 20.19 1.85
C LEU A 283 17.52 21.20 2.02
N GLY A 284 17.84 21.60 3.26
CA GLY A 284 18.97 22.50 3.54
C GLY A 284 20.37 21.90 3.28
N ARG A 285 20.47 20.66 2.81
CA ARG A 285 21.75 19.99 2.50
C ARG A 285 21.95 19.88 0.98
N PRO A 286 23.21 19.89 0.49
CA PRO A 286 23.48 19.63 -0.93
C PRO A 286 22.98 18.24 -1.32
N MET A 287 22.11 18.18 -2.32
CA MET A 287 21.50 16.94 -2.81
C MET A 287 21.31 16.99 -4.33
N PRO A 288 21.21 15.84 -5.01
CA PRO A 288 20.89 15.78 -6.43
C PRO A 288 19.52 16.37 -6.74
N ASP A 289 19.34 16.96 -7.93
CA ASP A 289 18.07 17.57 -8.36
C ASP A 289 16.90 16.57 -8.31
N ASP A 290 17.11 15.32 -8.73
CA ASP A 290 16.10 14.26 -8.68
C ASP A 290 15.61 14.01 -7.24
N PHE A 291 16.49 14.14 -6.26
CA PHE A 291 16.14 14.02 -4.85
C PHE A 291 15.29 15.21 -4.39
N VAL A 292 15.67 16.44 -4.79
CA VAL A 292 14.88 17.65 -4.49
C VAL A 292 13.47 17.51 -5.04
N VAL A 293 13.34 17.07 -6.31
CA VAL A 293 12.05 16.85 -6.96
C VAL A 293 11.21 15.84 -6.17
N ALA A 294 11.79 14.70 -5.78
CA ALA A 294 11.08 13.69 -5.00
C ALA A 294 10.58 14.23 -3.64
N VAL A 295 11.38 15.05 -2.96
CA VAL A 295 10.98 15.70 -1.70
C VAL A 295 9.82 16.68 -1.94
N VAL A 296 9.90 17.50 -2.98
CA VAL A 296 8.86 18.48 -3.32
C VAL A 296 7.55 17.78 -3.68
N VAL A 297 7.62 16.65 -4.40
CA VAL A 297 6.45 15.81 -4.70
C VAL A 297 5.84 15.28 -3.41
N LEU A 298 6.64 14.74 -2.48
CA LEU A 298 6.13 14.29 -1.17
C LEU A 298 5.47 15.43 -0.39
N ILE A 299 6.07 16.62 -0.36
CA ILE A 299 5.46 17.79 0.30
C ILE A 299 4.12 18.12 -0.33
N GLY A 300 4.02 18.09 -1.66
CA GLY A 300 2.76 18.30 -2.37
C GLY A 300 1.71 17.23 -2.05
N GLN A 301 2.11 15.95 -1.99
CA GLN A 301 1.24 14.83 -1.65
C GLN A 301 0.71 14.93 -0.21
N VAL A 302 1.60 15.20 0.75
CA VAL A 302 1.25 15.38 2.16
C VAL A 302 0.45 16.68 2.35
N GLY A 303 0.80 17.76 1.65
CA GLY A 303 0.09 19.04 1.71
C GLY A 303 -1.37 18.95 1.27
N ARG A 304 -1.69 18.08 0.30
CA ARG A 304 -3.08 17.77 -0.07
C ARG A 304 -3.90 17.21 1.11
N LEU A 305 -3.29 16.45 2.01
CA LEU A 305 -3.96 15.94 3.21
C LEU A 305 -4.37 17.10 4.13
N GLY A 306 -3.52 18.12 4.27
CA GLY A 306 -3.83 19.31 5.06
C GLY A 306 -4.99 20.12 4.49
N VAL A 307 -5.02 20.32 3.18
CA VAL A 307 -6.14 21.00 2.50
C VAL A 307 -7.46 20.25 2.72
N ALA A 308 -7.43 18.91 2.70
CA ALA A 308 -8.61 18.09 2.97
C ALA A 308 -9.06 18.16 4.44
N ALA A 309 -8.13 18.31 5.39
CA ALA A 309 -8.42 18.34 6.82
C ALA A 309 -8.95 19.70 7.32
N CYS A 310 -8.38 20.81 6.83
CA CYS A 310 -8.69 22.15 7.30
C CYS A 310 -9.63 22.94 6.36
N GLY A 311 -9.87 22.45 5.15
CA GLY A 311 -10.47 23.27 4.10
C GLY A 311 -9.59 24.47 3.73
N TYR A 312 -10.03 25.29 2.78
CA TYR A 312 -9.35 26.56 2.45
C TYR A 312 -9.54 27.66 3.53
N GLU A 313 -10.18 27.34 4.65
CA GLU A 313 -10.52 28.32 5.69
C GLU A 313 -9.38 28.45 6.69
N ASP A 314 -8.23 28.92 6.21
CA ASP A 314 -7.32 29.64 7.09
C ASP A 314 -7.81 31.10 7.14
N ASN A 315 -8.68 31.38 8.11
CA ASN A 315 -9.20 32.73 8.39
C ASN A 315 -8.09 33.71 8.86
N GLU A 316 -6.82 33.32 8.87
CA GLU A 316 -5.69 34.18 9.24
C GLU A 316 -5.12 35.00 8.07
N VAL A 317 -5.59 34.81 6.82
CA VAL A 317 -5.12 35.61 5.67
C VAL A 317 -5.93 36.90 5.44
N GLU A 318 -7.03 37.12 6.16
CA GLU A 318 -7.84 38.36 6.03
C GLU A 318 -7.33 39.55 6.87
N ASN A 319 -6.22 39.42 7.62
CA ASN A 319 -5.70 40.51 8.46
C ASN A 319 -4.42 41.18 7.93
N PHE A 320 -4.29 41.30 6.61
CA PHE A 320 -3.41 42.29 6.00
C PHE A 320 -4.19 43.17 5.01
N GLU A 321 -5.10 43.98 5.55
CA GLU A 321 -5.46 45.25 4.90
C GLU A 321 -4.20 46.15 4.86
N ILE A 322 -3.84 46.55 3.63
CA ILE A 322 -3.05 47.77 3.37
C ILE A 322 -4.04 48.83 2.91
#